data_AF-A0A4Y2T194-F1
#
_entry.id   AF-A0A4Y2T194-F1
#
_cell.length_a   1.000
_cell.length_b   1.000
_cell.length_c   1.000
_cell.angle_alpha   90.00
_cell.angle_beta   90.00
_cell.angle_gamma   90.00
#
_symmetry.space_group_name_H-M   'P 1'
#
loop_
_entity.id
_entity.type
_entity.pdbx_description
1 polymer ?
#
loop_
_entity_poly.entity_id
_entity_poly.type
_entity_poly.pdbx_seq_one_letter_code
_entity_poly.pdbx_strand_id
1 'polypeptide(L)'
;MPKNYFGPAGKIEVEGMKKNLRRSVAERGVRYLSYIGDGDSSTFKDVCEDKPFGVNTTIEKVECVGHVQQRMGTRLRRLRKEEISRRKDYWW
;
A
#
# COMPACT_ATOMS: atom_id res chain seq x y z
N MET A 1 -5.35 -13.86 -8.29
CA MET A 1 -4.48 -13.34 -9.37
C MET A 1 -5.12 -13.63 -10.72
N PRO A 2 -5.00 -12.74 -11.72
CA PRO A 2 -5.48 -13.02 -13.08
C PRO A 2 -4.73 -14.22 -13.65
N LYS A 3 -5.43 -15.30 -13.99
CA LYS A 3 -4.85 -16.37 -14.81
C LYS A 3 -4.57 -15.77 -16.19
N ASN A 4 -3.36 -15.97 -16.74
CA ASN A 4 -2.96 -15.57 -18.10
C ASN A 4 -2.62 -14.07 -18.32
N TYR A 5 -2.02 -13.38 -17.33
CA TYR A 5 -1.53 -12.01 -17.54
C TYR A 5 -0.17 -12.01 -18.27
N PHE A 6 -0.09 -11.34 -19.43
CA PHE A 6 1.11 -11.24 -20.28
C PHE A 6 1.81 -9.87 -20.19
N GLY A 7 1.86 -9.27 -19.01
CA GLY A 7 2.52 -7.98 -18.79
C GLY A 7 3.56 -8.01 -17.66
N PRO A 8 4.15 -6.84 -17.33
CA PRO A 8 5.17 -6.75 -16.28
C PRO A 8 4.65 -7.24 -14.93
N ALA A 9 5.50 -7.94 -14.17
CA ALA A 9 5.11 -8.50 -12.87
C ALA A 9 4.52 -7.45 -11.91
N GLY A 10 5.07 -6.24 -11.89
CA GLY A 10 4.58 -5.13 -11.07
C GLY A 10 3.18 -4.62 -11.43
N LYS A 11 2.64 -4.95 -12.61
CA LYS A 11 1.28 -4.58 -13.02
C LYS A 11 0.23 -5.66 -12.74
N ILE A 12 0.65 -6.87 -12.36
CA ILE A 12 -0.28 -7.97 -12.03
C ILE A 12 -1.19 -7.58 -10.87
N GLU A 13 -0.62 -6.93 -9.85
CA GLU A 13 -1.35 -6.52 -8.65
C GLU A 13 -2.39 -5.45 -8.96
N VAL A 14 -2.00 -4.46 -9.77
CA VAL A 14 -2.86 -3.37 -10.24
C VAL A 14 -4.08 -3.92 -10.97
N GLU A 15 -3.85 -4.73 -12.01
CA GLU A 15 -4.92 -5.29 -12.84
C GLU A 15 -5.78 -6.29 -12.07
N GLY A 16 -5.16 -7.05 -11.16
CA GLY A 16 -5.88 -7.92 -10.22
C GLY A 16 -6.83 -7.13 -9.32
N MET A 17 -6.37 -6.01 -8.76
CA MET A 17 -7.19 -5.17 -7.89
C MET A 17 -8.34 -4.51 -8.65
N LYS A 18 -8.08 -3.88 -9.79
CA LYS A 18 -9.12 -3.29 -10.65
C LYS A 18 -10.21 -4.31 -11.01
N LYS A 19 -9.81 -5.51 -11.42
CA LYS A 19 -10.74 -6.60 -11.72
C LYS A 19 -11.59 -6.98 -10.50
N ASN A 20 -11.00 -7.09 -9.32
CA ASN A 20 -11.73 -7.42 -8.10
C ASN A 20 -12.75 -6.34 -7.72
N LEU A 21 -12.39 -5.05 -7.82
CA LEU A 21 -13.29 -3.93 -7.50
C LEU A 21 -14.47 -3.86 -8.47
N ARG A 22 -14.24 -3.99 -9.78
CA ARG A 22 -15.33 -4.02 -10.77
C ARG A 22 -16.25 -5.22 -10.56
N ARG A 23 -15.68 -6.38 -10.27
CA ARG A 23 -16.43 -7.61 -10.00
C ARG A 23 -17.27 -7.51 -8.72
N SER A 24 -16.78 -6.83 -7.68
CA SER A 24 -17.54 -6.70 -6.42
C SER A 24 -18.85 -5.96 -6.62
N VAL A 25 -18.87 -4.96 -7.50
CA VAL A 25 -20.10 -4.27 -7.89
C VAL A 25 -20.99 -5.17 -8.72
N ALA A 26 -20.44 -5.77 -9.78
CA ALA A 26 -21.23 -6.53 -10.75
C ALA A 26 -21.86 -7.81 -10.14
N GLU A 27 -21.12 -8.54 -9.30
CA GLU A 27 -21.57 -9.84 -8.77
C GLU A 27 -22.23 -9.73 -7.39
N ARG A 28 -21.92 -8.67 -6.62
CA ARG A 28 -22.33 -8.59 -5.20
C ARG A 28 -22.97 -7.26 -4.82
N GLY A 29 -22.96 -6.27 -5.71
CA GLY A 29 -23.52 -4.93 -5.42
C GLY A 29 -22.76 -4.16 -4.33
N VAL A 30 -21.50 -4.52 -4.04
CA VAL A 30 -20.72 -3.89 -2.95
C VAL A 30 -19.54 -3.07 -3.48
N ARG A 31 -19.22 -1.99 -2.74
CA ARG A 31 -18.08 -1.11 -3.00
C ARG A 31 -17.11 -1.17 -1.82
N TYR A 32 -15.82 -1.32 -2.12
CA TYR A 32 -14.75 -1.26 -1.11
C TYR A 32 -14.18 0.14 -1.04
N LEU A 33 -14.44 0.86 0.05
CA LEU A 33 -14.01 2.26 0.18
C LEU A 33 -12.65 2.42 0.85
N SER A 34 -12.14 1.40 1.50
CA SER A 34 -10.83 1.42 2.17
C SER A 34 -9.86 0.47 1.47
N TYR A 35 -8.72 0.98 1.04
CA TYR A 35 -7.63 0.23 0.42
C TYR A 35 -6.49 0.08 1.43
N ILE A 36 -6.21 -1.15 1.85
CA ILE A 36 -5.06 -1.48 2.70
C ILE A 36 -3.89 -1.84 1.79
N GLY A 37 -2.80 -1.09 1.87
CA GLY A 37 -1.58 -1.34 1.10
C GLY A 37 -0.33 -1.23 1.94
N ASP A 38 0.74 -1.85 1.44
CA ASP A 38 2.11 -1.55 1.87
C ASP A 38 2.46 -0.11 1.42
N GLY A 39 3.47 0.52 2.02
CA GLY A 39 3.78 1.94 1.81
C GLY A 39 3.94 2.36 0.34
N ASP A 40 4.27 1.43 -0.55
CA ASP A 40 4.39 1.67 -1.99
C ASP A 40 3.04 1.99 -2.64
N SER A 41 2.96 3.18 -3.23
CA SER A 41 1.69 3.83 -3.58
C SER A 41 1.34 3.80 -5.08
N SER A 42 2.15 3.13 -5.90
CA SER A 42 1.91 3.03 -7.35
C SER A 42 0.58 2.31 -7.64
N THR A 43 0.32 1.19 -6.99
CA THR A 43 -0.90 0.41 -7.18
C THR A 43 -2.16 1.18 -6.75
N PHE A 44 -2.10 1.90 -5.64
CA PHE A 44 -3.22 2.71 -5.17
C PHE A 44 -3.56 3.84 -6.15
N LYS A 45 -2.52 4.51 -6.68
CA LYS A 45 -2.71 5.59 -7.66
C LYS A 45 -3.44 5.09 -8.91
N ASP A 46 -2.97 3.98 -9.49
CA ASP A 46 -3.56 3.40 -10.69
C ASP A 46 -5.01 2.93 -10.47
N VAL A 47 -5.34 2.46 -9.26
CA VAL A 47 -6.71 2.06 -8.88
C VAL A 47 -7.63 3.28 -8.73
N CYS A 48 -7.14 4.38 -8.14
CA CYS A 48 -7.91 5.61 -8.03
C CYS A 48 -8.17 6.26 -9.40
N GLU A 49 -7.18 6.23 -10.30
CA GLU A 49 -7.33 6.71 -11.68
C GLU A 49 -8.35 5.88 -12.48
N ASP A 50 -8.47 4.57 -12.19
CA ASP A 50 -9.45 3.68 -12.82
C ASP A 50 -10.90 4.02 -12.48
N LYS A 51 -11.12 4.77 -11.39
CA LYS A 51 -12.46 5.16 -10.89
C LYS A 51 -13.48 4.00 -10.94
N PRO A 52 -13.18 2.85 -10.31
CA PRO A 52 -13.97 1.62 -10.47
C PRO A 52 -15.41 1.73 -9.95
N PHE A 53 -15.69 2.75 -9.14
CA PHE A 53 -17.01 3.05 -8.57
C PHE A 53 -17.58 4.40 -9.06
N GLY A 54 -17.04 4.96 -10.14
CA GLY A 54 -17.44 6.24 -10.72
C GLY A 54 -16.75 7.46 -10.10
N VAL A 55 -16.95 8.63 -10.72
CA VAL A 55 -16.29 9.91 -10.37
C VAL A 55 -16.65 10.46 -8.99
N ASN A 56 -17.80 10.05 -8.45
CA ASN A 56 -18.32 10.54 -7.16
C ASN A 56 -17.93 9.64 -5.98
N THR A 57 -17.13 8.59 -6.21
CA THR A 57 -16.71 7.67 -5.15
C THR A 57 -15.19 7.69 -5.02
N THR A 58 -14.69 8.00 -3.83
CA THR A 58 -13.26 7.98 -3.51
C THR A 58 -12.93 6.73 -2.70
N ILE A 59 -11.78 6.12 -3.00
CA ILE A 59 -11.21 5.03 -2.20
C ILE A 59 -10.12 5.64 -1.31
N GLU A 60 -10.22 5.44 0.00
CA GLU A 60 -9.27 5.93 0.99
C GLU A 60 -8.14 4.93 1.18
N LYS A 61 -6.88 5.39 1.11
CA LYS A 61 -5.72 4.57 1.46
C LYS A 61 -5.57 4.52 2.97
N VAL A 62 -5.47 3.31 3.51
CA VAL A 62 -5.10 3.06 4.89
C VAL A 62 -3.79 2.28 4.95
N GLU A 63 -2.94 2.58 5.92
CA GLU A 63 -1.67 1.88 6.10
C GLU A 63 -1.89 0.53 6.80
N CYS A 64 -1.19 -0.51 6.32
CA CYS A 64 -1.15 -1.78 7.03
C CYS A 64 -0.46 -1.64 8.39
N VAL A 65 -1.04 -2.23 9.45
CA VAL A 65 -0.45 -2.22 10.80
C VAL A 65 0.96 -2.82 10.80
N GLY A 66 1.20 -3.87 10.01
CA GLY A 66 2.53 -4.45 9.85
C GLY A 66 3.54 -3.46 9.26
N HIS A 67 3.12 -2.66 8.28
CA HIS A 67 3.96 -1.59 7.72
C HIS A 67 4.25 -0.50 8.75
N VAL A 68 3.24 -0.10 9.53
CA VAL A 68 3.41 0.85 10.63
C VAL A 68 4.44 0.33 11.64
N GLN A 69 4.34 -0.93 12.05
CA GLN A 69 5.28 -1.58 12.96
C GLN A 69 6.71 -1.61 12.39
N GLN A 70 6.88 -1.97 11.11
CA GLN A 70 8.19 -1.97 10.45
C GLN A 70 8.80 -0.56 10.42
N ARG A 71 8.01 0.45 10.04
CA ARG A 71 8.44 1.85 10.01
C ARG A 71 8.87 2.34 11.40
N MET A 72 8.07 2.06 12.43
CA MET A 72 8.40 2.41 13.81
C MET A 72 9.68 1.70 14.28
N GLY A 73 9.80 0.40 14.05
CA GLY A 73 10.97 -0.39 14.42
C GLY A 73 12.26 0.12 13.76
N THR A 74 12.19 0.50 12.48
CA THR A 74 13.33 1.08 11.76
C THR A 74 13.76 2.43 12.34
N ARG A 75 12.80 3.31 12.66
CA ARG A 75 13.09 4.60 13.31
C ARG A 75 13.73 4.42 14.69
N LEU A 76 13.21 3.51 15.50
CA LEU A 76 13.76 3.22 16.83
C LEU A 76 15.19 2.67 16.76
N ARG A 77 15.46 1.72 15.87
CA ARG A 77 16.82 1.18 15.67
C ARG A 77 17.80 2.25 15.19
N ARG A 78 17.35 3.17 14.32
CA ARG A 78 18.17 4.31 13.88
C ARG A 78 18.52 5.24 15.04
N LEU A 79 17.52 5.66 15.83
CA LEU A 79 17.73 6.51 17.01
C LEU A 79 18.69 5.87 18.01
N ARG A 80 18.58 4.55 18.23
CA ARG A 80 19.50 3.84 19.12
C ARG A 80 20.94 3.86 18.60
N LYS A 81 21.15 3.69 17.30
CA LYS A 81 22.49 3.79 16.69
C LYS A 81 23.07 5.21 16.83
N GLU A 82 22.25 6.24 16.62
CA GLU A 82 22.65 7.65 16.77
C GLU A 82 22.99 8.00 18.23
N GLU A 83 22.25 7.48 19.22
CA GLU A 83 22.58 7.65 20.64
C GLU A 83 23.90 6.97 21.02
N ILE A 84 24.13 5.75 20.55
CA ILE A 84 25.39 5.03 20.78
C ILE A 84 26.57 5.80 20.14
N SER A 85 26.40 6.30 18.92
CA SER A 85 27.44 7.11 18.25
C SER A 85 27.76 8.37 19.05
N ARG A 86 26.74 9.14 19.43
CA ARG A 86 26.93 10.37 20.22
C ARG A 86 27.62 10.12 21.55
N ARG A 87 27.28 9.04 22.26
CA ARG A 87 27.97 8.72 23.51
C ARG A 87 29.44 8.46 23.27
N LYS A 88 29.76 7.69 22.24
CA LYS A 88 31.14 7.47 21.85
C LYS A 88 31.84 8.83 21.59
N ASP A 89 31.17 9.77 20.89
CA ASP A 89 31.65 11.16 20.67
C ASP A 89 32.08 11.94 21.92
N TYR A 90 31.54 11.62 23.11
CA TYR A 90 31.87 12.29 24.37
C TYR A 90 33.05 11.66 25.14
N TRP A 91 33.48 10.45 24.80
CA TRP A 91 34.54 9.73 25.52
C TRP A 91 35.91 9.80 24.82
N TRP A 92 36.05 10.64 23.79
CA TRP A 92 37.32 11.04 23.17
C TRP A 92 37.52 12.54 23.19
#